data_AF-A0A8U1BHK3-F1
#
_entry.id   AF-A0A8U1BHK3-F1
#
_cell.length_a   1.000
_cell.length_b   1.000
_cell.length_c   1.000
_cell.angle_alpha   90.00
_cell.angle_beta   90.00
_cell.angle_gamma   90.00
#
_symmetry.space_group_name_H-M   'P 1'
#
loop_
_entity.id
_entity.type
_entity.pdbx_description
1 polymer ?
#
loop_
_entity_poly.entity_id
_entity_poly.type
_entity_poly.pdbx_seq_one_letter_code
_entity_poly.pdbx_strand_id
1 'polypeptide(L)'
;MTAEEVTNEEQNNIPMEGEDITQKKDGGVLKLVKQEGTGTELPMTGDKVFVHYVGTLLDGTPFDSSRERGEKFSFELGKGQVIKAWDLGVATMKVGEISQLICKPEYAYGTAGSPPKIPPNATLVFQVELFEFRGEDITEGEDGGIIRRIITKGEGYTKPNEGAAVEVCLEGSCEGKVFDKRELKFELGDGESLGLPSGVEKALTAMEKGEESLFFIKPKYGYGNTGNSKYNIPGEATLQYKLKLTTFEKAKESWEMNSAEKLEQSIIVKEKGTQYFKEGKYRQASVQYKRIVSWLENESSLPEGEEQKAQALRLAAHLNLAMCFLKLQEPSSTFNNCDKALELDETNEKALFRRGEALFAMKEFDRARADFQRVIQLYPSNKAAKSQVALCQKQVKEQHEKDKRLYANMFQKFAERDAKEEADKGMENGGGMEVEESGGQE
;
A
#
# COMPACT_ATOMS: atom_id res chain seq x y z
N MET A 1 38.74 28.21 75.18
CA MET A 1 37.37 28.68 74.88
C MET A 1 37.31 28.86 73.37
N THR A 2 37.22 27.75 72.64
CA THR A 2 36.00 27.14 72.05
C THR A 2 35.53 27.90 70.81
N ALA A 3 35.68 27.25 69.65
CA ALA A 3 34.70 27.23 68.58
C ALA A 3 35.11 26.11 67.61
N GLU A 4 34.62 24.90 67.87
CA GLU A 4 34.42 23.88 66.84
C GLU A 4 33.19 24.32 66.04
N GLU A 5 33.39 24.78 64.81
CA GLU A 5 32.31 24.81 63.82
C GLU A 5 32.44 23.56 62.97
N VAL A 6 31.58 22.60 63.28
CA VAL A 6 31.30 21.41 62.48
C VAL A 6 30.53 21.87 61.24
N THR A 7 31.20 21.92 60.08
CA THR A 7 30.53 22.02 58.78
C THR A 7 29.93 20.67 58.41
N ASN A 8 28.66 20.47 58.75
CA ASN A 8 27.83 19.37 58.27
C ASN A 8 27.07 19.86 57.03
N GLU A 9 27.67 19.70 55.85
CA GLU A 9 26.97 19.71 54.56
C GLU A 9 27.42 18.46 53.78
N GLU A 10 26.90 17.30 54.17
CA GLU A 10 26.78 16.20 53.22
C GLU A 10 25.77 16.66 52.16
N GLN A 11 26.29 17.17 51.04
CA GLN A 11 25.46 17.44 49.86
C GLN A 11 24.73 16.15 49.49
N ASN A 12 23.40 16.20 49.51
CA ASN A 12 22.47 15.13 49.08
C ASN A 12 22.58 14.88 47.57
N ASN A 13 23.77 14.58 47.06
CA ASN A 13 23.97 14.24 45.66
C ASN A 13 23.44 12.82 45.42
N ILE A 14 22.71 12.67 44.32
CA ILE A 14 22.21 11.37 43.88
C ILE A 14 23.43 10.45 43.60
N PRO A 15 23.48 9.23 44.17
CA PRO A 15 24.59 8.31 43.93
C PRO A 15 24.78 8.00 42.45
N MET A 16 26.04 8.05 41.98
CA MET A 16 26.42 7.69 40.62
C MET A 16 26.52 6.17 40.44
N GLU A 17 25.36 5.51 40.52
CA GLU A 17 25.22 4.06 40.42
C GLU A 17 24.41 3.67 39.18
N GLY A 18 24.74 2.52 38.58
CA GLY A 18 24.04 1.96 37.43
C GLY A 18 24.96 1.24 36.47
N GLU A 19 24.35 0.51 35.53
CA GLU A 19 25.04 -0.09 34.40
C GLU A 19 25.41 0.98 33.39
N ASP A 20 26.68 1.01 32.95
CA ASP A 20 27.10 1.87 31.85
C ASP A 20 26.60 1.33 30.51
N ILE A 21 25.68 2.05 29.88
CA ILE A 21 25.04 1.65 28.62
C ILE A 21 25.69 2.31 27.39
N THR A 22 26.79 3.06 27.54
CA THR A 22 27.48 3.61 26.37
C THR A 22 28.30 2.55 25.64
N GLN A 23 28.38 2.66 24.32
CA GLN A 23 29.21 1.76 23.51
C GLN A 23 30.70 1.85 23.89
N LYS A 24 31.15 3.04 24.30
CA LYS A 24 32.55 3.31 24.66
C LYS A 24 32.89 2.89 26.10
N LYS A 25 31.89 2.55 26.91
CA LYS A 25 32.02 2.26 28.35
C LYS A 25 32.79 3.38 29.10
N ASP A 26 32.40 4.62 28.81
CA ASP A 26 33.03 5.85 29.33
C ASP A 26 32.30 6.44 30.57
N GLY A 27 31.31 5.71 31.10
CA GLY A 27 30.45 6.15 32.18
C GLY A 27 29.61 7.37 31.81
N GLY A 28 29.39 7.62 30.52
CA GLY A 28 28.64 8.77 30.02
C GLY A 28 27.15 8.71 30.33
N VAL A 29 26.59 7.50 30.34
CA VAL A 29 25.18 7.24 30.62
C VAL A 29 25.09 5.99 31.51
N LEU A 30 24.72 6.20 32.77
CA LEU A 30 24.48 5.10 33.71
C LEU A 30 22.98 4.86 33.83
N LYS A 31 22.57 3.59 33.75
CA LYS A 31 21.17 3.17 33.89
C LYS A 31 20.98 2.32 35.15
N LEU A 32 19.98 2.65 35.94
CA LEU A 32 19.54 1.84 37.08
C LEU A 32 18.04 1.55 36.96
N VAL A 33 17.68 0.28 36.77
CA VAL A 33 16.28 -0.14 36.74
C VAL A 33 15.69 -0.03 38.14
N LYS A 34 14.66 0.81 38.29
CA LYS A 34 13.90 0.98 39.54
C LYS A 34 12.68 0.06 39.60
N GLN A 35 12.09 -0.22 38.44
CA GLN A 35 11.01 -1.17 38.27
C GLN A 35 11.19 -1.89 36.94
N GLU A 36 11.11 -3.21 36.97
CA GLU A 36 11.17 -4.04 35.76
C GLU A 36 9.92 -3.84 34.90
N GLY A 37 10.12 -3.81 33.58
CA GLY A 37 9.04 -3.88 32.61
C GLY A 37 8.66 -5.31 32.24
N THR A 38 7.75 -5.44 31.30
CA THR A 38 7.24 -6.73 30.79
C THR A 38 7.56 -6.89 29.29
N GLY A 39 7.51 -8.13 28.82
CA GLY A 39 7.82 -8.47 27.43
C GLY A 39 9.32 -8.59 27.15
N THR A 40 9.62 -9.01 25.92
CA THR A 40 10.99 -9.24 25.44
C THR A 40 11.42 -8.25 24.36
N GLU A 41 10.49 -7.45 23.84
CA GLU A 41 10.77 -6.45 22.83
C GLU A 41 11.26 -5.14 23.45
N LEU A 42 12.20 -4.51 22.77
CA LEU A 42 12.74 -3.20 23.11
C LEU A 42 12.45 -2.22 21.97
N PRO A 43 12.28 -0.92 22.24
CA PRO A 43 12.20 0.11 21.21
C PRO A 43 13.41 0.08 20.26
N MET A 44 13.16 0.32 18.98
CA MET A 44 14.18 0.39 17.94
C MET A 44 14.27 1.82 17.38
N THR A 45 15.37 2.12 16.70
CA THR A 45 15.53 3.41 16.00
C THR A 45 14.34 3.65 15.06
N GLY A 46 13.74 4.83 15.16
CA GLY A 46 12.56 5.24 14.41
C GLY A 46 11.22 4.91 15.07
N ASP A 47 11.19 4.07 16.11
CA ASP A 47 9.95 3.83 16.86
C ASP A 47 9.49 5.12 17.56
N LYS A 48 8.18 5.34 17.55
CA LYS A 48 7.55 6.38 18.36
C LYS A 48 7.36 5.83 19.77
N VAL A 49 8.04 6.42 20.74
CA VAL A 49 7.97 6.00 22.15
C VAL A 49 7.12 6.96 22.97
N PHE A 50 6.46 6.46 24.00
CA PHE A 50 5.61 7.22 24.91
C PHE A 50 6.07 7.02 26.34
N VAL A 51 6.51 8.11 26.98
CA VAL A 51 7.13 8.06 28.31
C VAL A 51 6.54 9.08 29.27
N HIS A 52 6.59 8.78 30.57
CA HIS A 52 6.67 9.83 31.58
C HIS A 52 8.10 10.00 32.06
N TYR A 53 8.45 11.21 32.49
CA TYR A 53 9.74 11.47 33.08
C TYR A 53 9.70 12.56 34.14
N VAL A 54 10.71 12.52 35.00
CA VAL A 54 11.11 13.59 35.93
C VAL A 54 12.60 13.81 35.73
N GLY A 55 13.01 15.07 35.50
CA GLY A 55 14.39 15.48 35.31
C GLY A 55 14.88 16.39 36.44
N THR A 56 15.99 16.01 37.06
CA THR A 56 16.64 16.75 38.15
C THR A 56 18.13 16.94 37.87
N LEU A 57 18.72 17.98 38.45
CA LEU A 57 20.17 18.08 38.57
C LEU A 57 20.70 17.01 39.55
N LEU A 58 22.02 16.84 39.58
CA LEU A 58 22.67 15.84 40.45
C LEU A 58 22.42 16.10 41.95
N ASP A 59 22.21 17.36 42.33
CA ASP A 59 21.84 17.79 43.70
C ASP A 59 20.36 17.57 44.05
N GLY A 60 19.58 17.00 43.11
CA GLY A 60 18.15 16.74 43.27
C GLY A 60 17.23 17.89 42.83
N THR A 61 17.75 19.04 42.42
CA THR A 61 16.93 20.18 41.98
C THR A 61 16.13 19.83 40.72
N PRO A 62 14.78 19.83 40.76
CA PRO A 62 13.97 19.54 39.58
C PRO A 62 14.04 20.68 38.56
N PHE A 63 14.16 20.33 37.28
CA PHE A 63 14.13 21.31 36.18
C PHE A 63 12.97 21.07 35.19
N ASP A 64 12.49 19.84 35.07
CA ASP A 64 11.39 19.49 34.17
C ASP A 64 10.70 18.17 34.56
N SER A 65 9.39 18.06 34.31
CA SER A 65 8.58 16.87 34.61
C SER A 65 7.38 16.79 33.68
N SER A 66 7.21 15.65 33.00
CA SER A 66 5.98 15.43 32.21
C SER A 66 4.79 15.02 33.08
N ARG A 67 5.02 14.51 34.28
CA ARG A 67 3.94 14.15 35.21
C ARG A 67 3.20 15.37 35.73
N GLU A 68 3.93 16.47 35.97
CA GLU A 68 3.33 17.76 36.35
C GLU A 68 2.42 18.34 35.27
N ARG A 69 2.69 17.99 34.00
CA ARG A 69 1.85 18.39 32.86
C ARG A 69 0.64 17.49 32.65
N GLY A 70 0.60 16.31 33.28
CA GLY A 70 -0.49 15.34 33.14
C GLY A 70 -0.54 14.61 31.78
N GLU A 71 0.42 14.85 30.89
CA GLU A 71 0.46 14.27 29.54
C GLU A 71 1.76 13.51 29.30
N LYS A 72 1.67 12.36 28.63
CA LYS A 72 2.84 11.57 28.22
C LYS A 72 3.63 12.35 27.18
N PHE A 73 4.96 12.30 27.30
CA PHE A 73 5.84 12.82 26.28
C PHE A 73 6.10 11.75 25.23
N SER A 74 6.02 12.11 23.95
CA SER A 74 6.31 11.20 22.85
C SER A 74 7.37 11.76 21.91
N PHE A 75 8.27 10.91 21.44
CA PHE A 75 9.32 11.27 20.50
C PHE A 75 9.71 10.07 19.63
N GLU A 76 10.42 10.33 18.53
CA GLU A 76 11.00 9.29 17.68
C GLU A 76 12.40 8.92 18.17
N LEU A 77 12.58 7.65 18.53
CA LEU A 77 13.83 7.17 19.11
C LEU A 77 14.97 7.15 18.09
N GLY A 78 16.15 7.61 18.47
CA GLY A 78 17.36 7.57 17.64
C GLY A 78 17.35 8.56 16.47
N LYS A 79 16.43 9.55 16.47
CA LYS A 79 16.35 10.62 15.48
C LYS A 79 16.93 11.95 15.99
N GLY A 80 17.50 11.99 17.20
CA GLY A 80 18.06 13.20 17.79
C GLY A 80 17.01 14.24 18.19
N GLN A 81 15.76 13.83 18.42
CA GLN A 81 14.70 14.69 18.97
C GLN A 81 14.89 14.95 20.47
N VAL A 82 15.72 14.14 21.13
CA VAL A 82 16.05 14.20 22.55
C VAL A 82 17.57 14.17 22.73
N ILE A 83 18.05 14.37 23.96
CA ILE A 83 19.48 14.26 24.27
C ILE A 83 20.01 12.84 23.99
N LYS A 84 21.30 12.72 23.64
CA LYS A 84 21.93 11.44 23.28
C LYS A 84 21.73 10.36 24.35
N ALA A 85 21.76 10.76 25.63
CA ALA A 85 21.56 9.84 26.74
C ALA A 85 20.17 9.19 26.74
N TRP A 86 19.14 9.91 26.30
CA TRP A 86 17.78 9.38 26.18
C TRP A 86 17.64 8.41 25.01
N ASP A 87 18.23 8.75 23.86
CA ASP A 87 18.26 7.86 22.69
C ASP A 87 18.92 6.51 23.04
N LEU A 88 19.97 6.53 23.88
CA LEU A 88 20.61 5.31 24.39
C LEU A 88 19.77 4.62 25.48
N GLY A 89 19.30 5.38 26.47
CA GLY A 89 18.61 4.86 27.64
C GLY A 89 17.29 4.19 27.30
N VAL A 90 16.41 4.89 26.57
CA VAL A 90 15.06 4.40 26.26
C VAL A 90 15.10 3.19 25.32
N ALA A 91 16.10 3.09 24.45
CA ALA A 91 16.34 1.91 23.59
C ALA A 91 16.59 0.62 24.38
N THR A 92 16.94 0.70 25.66
CA THR A 92 17.18 -0.47 26.52
C THR A 92 15.99 -0.81 27.43
N MET A 93 14.91 -0.05 27.37
CA MET A 93 13.78 -0.17 28.31
C MET A 93 12.69 -1.11 27.76
N LYS A 94 12.09 -1.89 28.66
CA LYS A 94 10.86 -2.66 28.39
C LYS A 94 9.60 -1.82 28.65
N VAL A 95 8.48 -2.22 28.06
CA VAL A 95 7.18 -1.61 28.38
C VAL A 95 6.84 -1.82 29.87
N GLY A 96 6.50 -0.73 30.56
CA GLY A 96 6.23 -0.68 32.01
C GLY A 96 7.47 -0.50 32.88
N GLU A 97 8.67 -0.47 32.28
CA GLU A 97 9.92 -0.27 33.02
C GLU A 97 10.04 1.17 33.53
N ILE A 98 10.51 1.32 34.76
CA ILE A 98 10.94 2.61 35.32
C ILE A 98 12.44 2.55 35.55
N SER A 99 13.19 3.43 34.88
CA SER A 99 14.65 3.49 34.95
C SER A 99 15.13 4.88 35.35
N GLN A 100 16.17 4.93 36.16
CA GLN A 100 16.95 6.13 36.43
C GLN A 100 18.13 6.19 35.46
N LEU A 101 18.27 7.29 34.74
CA LEU A 101 19.37 7.58 33.83
C LEU A 101 20.20 8.73 34.41
N ILE A 102 21.50 8.50 34.60
CA ILE A 102 22.46 9.54 34.98
C ILE A 102 23.28 9.89 33.75
N CYS A 103 23.18 11.14 33.33
CA CYS A 103 23.63 11.61 32.02
C CYS A 103 24.72 12.66 32.18
N LYS A 104 25.96 12.34 31.81
CA LYS A 104 27.05 13.31 31.74
C LYS A 104 26.80 14.37 30.65
N PRO A 105 27.39 15.57 30.77
CA PRO A 105 27.12 16.68 29.86
C PRO A 105 27.40 16.35 28.39
N GLU A 106 28.38 15.51 28.06
CA GLU A 106 28.72 15.11 26.68
C GLU A 106 27.57 14.35 25.97
N TYR A 107 26.70 13.72 26.76
CA TYR A 107 25.51 13.00 26.33
C TYR A 107 24.20 13.78 26.61
N ALA A 108 24.31 15.00 27.16
CA ALA A 108 23.21 15.91 27.47
C ALA A 108 23.40 17.26 26.72
N TYR A 109 23.49 18.38 27.45
CA TYR A 109 23.56 19.74 26.88
C TYR A 109 24.98 20.34 26.82
N GLY A 110 26.01 19.56 27.16
CA GLY A 110 27.42 19.94 27.03
C GLY A 110 27.82 21.21 27.78
N THR A 111 28.84 21.88 27.26
CA THR A 111 29.42 23.11 27.81
C THR A 111 28.50 24.32 27.72
N ALA A 112 27.48 24.28 26.87
CA ALA A 112 26.52 25.37 26.74
C ALA A 112 25.40 25.30 27.79
N GLY A 113 25.01 24.10 28.21
CA GLY A 113 23.81 23.90 29.04
C GLY A 113 22.52 24.24 28.28
N SER A 114 21.44 24.50 29.03
CA SER A 114 20.17 25.04 28.52
C SER A 114 19.62 26.08 29.51
N PRO A 115 20.15 27.32 29.48
CA PRO A 115 19.75 28.36 30.41
C PRO A 115 18.26 28.75 30.27
N PRO A 116 17.59 29.17 31.36
CA PRO A 116 18.14 29.34 32.72
C PRO A 116 18.13 28.07 33.57
N LYS A 117 17.49 26.99 33.10
CA LYS A 117 17.19 25.81 33.92
C LYS A 117 18.36 24.83 34.06
N ILE A 118 19.18 24.69 33.01
CA ILE A 118 20.27 23.72 32.97
C ILE A 118 21.59 24.48 32.80
N PRO A 119 22.50 24.44 33.79
CA PRO A 119 23.78 25.14 33.68
C PRO A 119 24.75 24.43 32.71
N PRO A 120 25.80 25.14 32.26
CA PRO A 120 26.95 24.55 31.57
C PRO A 120 27.52 23.32 32.29
N ASN A 121 27.87 22.27 31.53
CA ASN A 121 28.50 21.04 32.04
C ASN A 121 27.70 20.30 33.13
N ALA A 122 26.38 20.48 33.17
CA ALA A 122 25.53 19.81 34.13
C ALA A 122 25.46 18.29 33.88
N THR A 123 25.59 17.51 34.96
CA THR A 123 25.14 16.11 34.99
C THR A 123 23.66 16.09 35.34
N LEU A 124 22.87 15.40 34.52
CA LEU A 124 21.42 15.33 34.68
C LEU A 124 21.01 13.94 35.17
N VAL A 125 19.98 13.89 35.99
CA VAL A 125 19.35 12.64 36.42
C VAL A 125 17.91 12.64 35.92
N PHE A 126 17.53 11.58 35.23
CA PHE A 126 16.16 11.37 34.77
C PHE A 126 15.60 10.09 35.36
N GLN A 127 14.38 10.15 35.89
CA GLN A 127 13.56 8.95 36.08
C GLN A 127 12.58 8.87 34.91
N VAL A 128 12.68 7.82 34.09
CA VAL A 128 11.87 7.61 32.89
C VAL A 128 11.01 6.36 33.08
N GLU A 129 9.74 6.45 32.73
CA GLU A 129 8.79 5.33 32.66
C GLU A 129 8.36 5.13 31.21
N LEU A 130 8.62 3.96 30.63
CA LEU A 130 8.22 3.63 29.26
C LEU A 130 6.84 2.98 29.25
N PHE A 131 5.85 3.63 28.63
CA PHE A 131 4.49 3.09 28.55
C PHE A 131 4.25 2.27 27.31
N GLU A 132 4.77 2.73 26.18
CA GLU A 132 4.44 2.16 24.89
C GLU A 132 5.51 2.59 23.88
N PHE A 133 5.73 1.74 22.88
CA PHE A 133 6.39 2.14 21.65
C PHE A 133 5.65 1.52 20.47
N ARG A 134 5.68 2.21 19.33
CA ARG A 134 5.09 1.74 18.08
C ARG A 134 6.08 1.95 16.95
N GLY A 135 6.17 0.98 16.05
CA GLY A 135 6.88 1.18 14.79
C GLY A 135 6.21 2.25 13.92
N GLU A 136 6.90 2.68 12.89
CA GLU A 136 6.43 3.68 11.94
C GLU A 136 5.37 3.07 11.02
N ASP A 137 4.22 3.71 10.90
CA ASP A 137 3.20 3.32 9.92
C ASP A 137 3.52 3.95 8.56
N ILE A 138 3.73 3.11 7.55
CA ILE A 138 4.09 3.57 6.20
C ILE A 138 2.89 3.63 5.23
N THR A 139 1.67 3.43 5.73
CA THR A 139 0.46 3.44 4.90
C THR A 139 -0.04 4.85 4.61
N GLU A 140 -0.64 5.03 3.45
CA GLU A 140 -1.32 6.29 3.08
C GLU A 140 -2.58 6.44 3.94
N GLY A 141 -2.46 7.20 5.04
CA GLY A 141 -3.54 7.42 6.01
C GLY A 141 -3.33 6.79 7.39
N GLU A 142 -2.15 6.22 7.66
CA GLU A 142 -1.80 5.64 8.97
C GLU A 142 -2.84 4.61 9.48
N ASP A 143 -3.25 3.69 8.61
CA ASP A 143 -4.30 2.70 8.91
C ASP A 143 -3.82 1.49 9.74
N GLY A 144 -2.55 1.51 10.16
CA GLY A 144 -1.86 0.47 10.89
C GLY A 144 -1.60 -0.78 10.06
N GLY A 145 -1.69 -0.70 8.73
CA GLY A 145 -1.64 -1.84 7.83
C GLY A 145 -0.23 -2.35 7.57
N ILE A 146 0.76 -1.47 7.57
CA ILE A 146 2.17 -1.82 7.40
C ILE A 146 3.00 -1.04 8.40
N ILE A 147 3.50 -1.74 9.42
CA ILE A 147 4.33 -1.15 10.47
C ILE A 147 5.79 -1.52 10.24
N ARG A 148 6.65 -0.52 10.15
CA ARG A 148 8.10 -0.64 9.98
C ARG A 148 8.83 -0.47 11.31
N ARG A 149 9.84 -1.30 11.55
CA ARG A 149 10.84 -1.14 12.63
C ARG A 149 12.24 -1.25 12.03
N ILE A 150 13.05 -0.21 12.16
CA ILE A 150 14.36 -0.13 11.49
C ILE A 150 15.40 -0.88 12.31
N ILE A 151 16.05 -1.89 11.71
CA ILE A 151 17.14 -2.67 12.32
C ILE A 151 18.47 -1.96 12.06
N THR A 152 18.76 -1.70 10.79
CA THR A 152 19.95 -0.98 10.34
C THR A 152 19.50 0.17 9.46
N LYS A 153 19.88 1.40 9.83
CA LYS A 153 19.55 2.59 9.04
C LYS A 153 20.25 2.52 7.67
N GLY A 154 19.53 2.90 6.62
CA GLY A 154 20.12 3.07 5.30
C GLY A 154 20.97 4.32 5.16
N GLU A 155 21.51 4.49 3.96
CA GLU A 155 22.33 5.61 3.54
C GLU A 155 21.62 6.40 2.42
N GLY A 156 21.84 7.71 2.41
CA GLY A 156 21.22 8.61 1.46
C GLY A 156 19.80 9.06 1.86
N TYR A 157 19.15 9.77 0.95
CA TYR A 157 17.80 10.34 1.18
C TYR A 157 16.80 9.92 0.11
N THR A 158 17.23 9.16 -0.88
CA THR A 158 16.39 8.70 -1.99
C THR A 158 15.78 7.35 -1.65
N LYS A 159 14.59 7.12 -2.19
CA LYS A 159 13.84 5.87 -2.03
C LYS A 159 13.43 5.33 -3.41
N PRO A 160 13.22 4.01 -3.55
CA PRO A 160 12.66 3.43 -4.76
C PRO A 160 11.28 4.03 -5.08
N ASN A 161 11.02 4.32 -6.35
CA ASN A 161 9.69 4.66 -6.86
C ASN A 161 9.06 3.47 -7.58
N GLU A 162 7.77 3.59 -7.93
CA GLU A 162 7.11 2.57 -8.74
C GLU A 162 7.86 2.35 -10.06
N GLY A 163 8.16 1.10 -10.36
CA GLY A 163 8.97 0.74 -11.51
C GLY A 163 10.48 0.71 -11.30
N ALA A 164 10.99 1.16 -10.15
CA ALA A 164 12.41 1.08 -9.81
C ALA A 164 12.90 -0.38 -9.84
N ALA A 165 14.12 -0.59 -10.34
CA ALA A 165 14.80 -1.88 -10.22
C ALA A 165 15.42 -1.98 -8.83
N VAL A 166 15.05 -2.99 -8.05
CA VAL A 166 15.50 -3.20 -6.66
C VAL A 166 16.24 -4.52 -6.52
N GLU A 167 17.27 -4.54 -5.66
CA GLU A 167 17.95 -5.74 -5.19
C GLU A 167 17.72 -5.86 -3.68
N VAL A 168 17.03 -6.93 -3.26
CA VAL A 168 16.57 -7.10 -1.87
C VAL A 168 16.87 -8.52 -1.37
N CYS A 169 17.35 -8.62 -0.14
CA CYS A 169 17.29 -9.87 0.63
C CYS A 169 16.01 -9.83 1.46
N LEU A 170 15.13 -10.82 1.29
CA LEU A 170 13.87 -10.91 2.04
C LEU A 170 13.80 -12.20 2.85
N GLU A 171 13.17 -12.10 4.01
CA GLU A 171 12.77 -13.22 4.84
C GLU A 171 11.34 -12.97 5.34
N GLY A 172 10.38 -13.71 4.78
CA GLY A 172 8.98 -13.71 5.16
C GLY A 172 8.67 -14.80 6.17
N SER A 173 7.96 -14.43 7.23
CA SER A 173 7.54 -15.32 8.30
C SER A 173 6.08 -15.07 8.69
N CYS A 174 5.41 -16.12 9.15
CA CYS A 174 4.05 -16.07 9.67
C CYS A 174 4.03 -16.87 10.98
N GLU A 175 3.54 -16.26 12.07
CA GLU A 175 3.53 -16.88 13.41
C GLU A 175 4.90 -17.44 13.83
N GLY A 176 5.98 -16.71 13.50
CA GLY A 176 7.37 -17.10 13.79
C GLY A 176 7.96 -18.18 12.88
N LYS A 177 7.20 -18.76 11.94
CA LYS A 177 7.70 -19.72 10.95
C LYS A 177 8.10 -19.01 9.67
N VAL A 178 9.38 -19.12 9.30
CA VAL A 178 9.89 -18.62 8.01
C VAL A 178 9.32 -19.48 6.89
N PHE A 179 8.70 -18.83 5.89
CA PHE A 179 8.10 -19.49 4.73
C PHE A 179 8.75 -19.09 3.40
N ASP A 180 9.43 -17.94 3.36
CA ASP A 180 10.15 -17.46 2.17
C ASP A 180 11.44 -16.78 2.60
N LYS A 181 12.57 -17.17 2.02
CA LYS A 181 13.87 -16.54 2.26
C LYS A 181 14.70 -16.58 0.99
N ARG A 182 14.86 -15.42 0.34
CA ARG A 182 15.48 -15.32 -0.99
C ARG A 182 16.14 -13.97 -1.17
N GLU A 183 17.08 -13.93 -2.10
CA GLU A 183 17.58 -12.69 -2.70
C GLU A 183 16.91 -12.51 -4.04
N LEU A 184 16.32 -11.34 -4.27
CA LEU A 184 15.57 -11.03 -5.49
C LEU A 184 16.09 -9.74 -6.12
N LYS A 185 16.13 -9.76 -7.45
CA LYS A 185 16.26 -8.57 -8.29
C LYS A 185 15.03 -8.46 -9.16
N PHE A 186 14.25 -7.41 -8.98
CA PHE A 186 12.99 -7.21 -9.71
C PHE A 186 12.62 -5.74 -9.83
N GLU A 187 11.60 -5.42 -10.62
CA GLU A 187 11.05 -4.07 -10.70
C GLU A 187 9.86 -3.92 -9.75
N LEU A 188 9.80 -2.82 -8.99
CA LEU A 188 8.62 -2.52 -8.18
C LEU A 188 7.38 -2.36 -9.08
N GLY A 189 6.29 -2.98 -8.66
CA GLY A 189 5.07 -3.21 -9.46
C GLY A 189 4.95 -4.65 -9.99
N ASP A 190 5.90 -5.53 -9.68
CA ASP A 190 5.99 -6.92 -10.17
C ASP A 190 6.13 -7.97 -9.05
N GLY A 191 5.93 -7.57 -7.80
CA GLY A 191 6.06 -8.48 -6.66
C GLY A 191 5.08 -9.66 -6.73
N GLU A 192 3.86 -9.44 -7.21
CA GLU A 192 2.83 -10.48 -7.30
C GLU A 192 3.27 -11.67 -8.18
N SER A 193 3.96 -11.42 -9.30
CA SER A 193 4.45 -12.50 -10.18
C SER A 193 5.52 -13.38 -9.50
N LEU A 194 6.19 -12.83 -8.49
CA LEU A 194 7.19 -13.49 -7.66
C LEU A 194 6.59 -14.11 -6.38
N GLY A 195 5.27 -14.01 -6.21
CA GLY A 195 4.52 -14.46 -5.04
C GLY A 195 4.66 -13.55 -3.82
N LEU A 196 5.08 -12.30 -4.01
CA LEU A 196 5.17 -11.31 -2.94
C LEU A 196 3.82 -10.60 -2.76
N PRO A 197 3.39 -10.35 -1.51
CA PRO A 197 2.20 -9.53 -1.25
C PRO A 197 2.50 -8.04 -1.49
N SER A 198 1.45 -7.25 -1.79
CA SER A 198 1.59 -5.83 -2.14
C SER A 198 2.27 -4.99 -1.05
N GLY A 199 2.12 -5.38 0.22
CA GLY A 199 2.77 -4.74 1.35
C GLY A 199 4.29 -4.84 1.32
N VAL A 200 4.88 -5.87 0.70
CA VAL A 200 6.34 -5.96 0.54
C VAL A 200 6.85 -4.91 -0.44
N GLU A 201 6.15 -4.70 -1.55
CA GLU A 201 6.53 -3.67 -2.51
C GLU A 201 6.36 -2.28 -1.92
N LYS A 202 5.25 -2.05 -1.19
CA LYS A 202 5.02 -0.79 -0.46
C LYS A 202 6.10 -0.56 0.61
N ALA A 203 6.50 -1.60 1.34
CA ALA A 203 7.62 -1.54 2.26
C ALA A 203 8.91 -1.08 1.58
N LEU A 204 9.25 -1.66 0.42
CA LEU A 204 10.45 -1.28 -0.32
C LEU A 204 10.45 0.19 -0.78
N THR A 205 9.29 0.76 -1.13
CA THR A 205 9.20 2.19 -1.46
C THR A 205 9.46 3.12 -0.27
N ALA A 206 9.39 2.61 0.97
CA ALA A 206 9.67 3.39 2.16
C ALA A 206 11.16 3.33 2.59
N MET A 207 11.94 2.40 2.04
CA MET A 207 13.30 2.08 2.47
C MET A 207 14.38 2.92 1.77
N GLU A 208 15.48 3.14 2.48
CA GLU A 208 16.74 3.72 1.98
C GLU A 208 17.71 2.63 1.52
N LYS A 209 18.71 3.00 0.71
CA LYS A 209 19.75 2.05 0.26
C LYS A 209 20.55 1.54 1.46
N GLY A 210 20.75 0.23 1.55
CA GLY A 210 21.45 -0.42 2.66
C GLY A 210 20.59 -0.63 3.91
N GLU A 211 19.36 -0.10 3.95
CA GLU A 211 18.45 -0.25 5.09
C GLU A 211 18.09 -1.72 5.29
N GLU A 212 18.09 -2.15 6.55
CA GLU A 212 17.51 -3.41 6.99
C GLU A 212 16.39 -3.11 7.98
N SER A 213 15.19 -3.58 7.69
CA SER A 213 13.99 -3.25 8.47
C SER A 213 13.08 -4.46 8.61
N LEU A 214 12.36 -4.50 9.72
CA LEU A 214 11.28 -5.44 9.99
C LEU A 214 9.94 -4.80 9.67
N PHE A 215 9.10 -5.50 8.93
CA PHE A 215 7.76 -5.05 8.55
C PHE A 215 6.71 -6.02 9.05
N PHE A 216 5.69 -5.48 9.72
CA PHE A 216 4.48 -6.19 10.09
C PHE A 216 3.36 -5.78 9.15
N ILE A 217 2.91 -6.73 8.33
CA ILE A 217 2.00 -6.50 7.21
C ILE A 217 0.67 -7.18 7.52
N LYS A 218 -0.37 -6.38 7.76
CA LYS A 218 -1.74 -6.85 8.00
C LYS A 218 -2.36 -7.46 6.73
N PRO A 219 -3.43 -8.27 6.86
CA PRO A 219 -4.03 -9.01 5.74
C PRO A 219 -4.36 -8.17 4.51
N LYS A 220 -4.86 -6.93 4.70
CA LYS A 220 -5.14 -5.96 3.63
C LYS A 220 -3.97 -5.75 2.67
N TYR A 221 -2.75 -5.81 3.19
CA TYR A 221 -1.49 -5.64 2.44
C TYR A 221 -0.70 -6.95 2.31
N GLY A 222 -1.20 -8.04 2.90
CA GLY A 222 -0.63 -9.38 2.88
C GLY A 222 -1.25 -10.25 1.80
N TYR A 223 -1.55 -11.51 2.15
CA TYR A 223 -2.24 -12.45 1.26
C TYR A 223 -3.78 -12.41 1.40
N GLY A 224 -4.33 -11.39 2.08
CA GLY A 224 -5.76 -11.17 2.24
C GLY A 224 -6.50 -12.32 2.93
N ASN A 225 -7.80 -12.39 2.68
CA ASN A 225 -8.74 -13.31 3.33
C ASN A 225 -8.57 -14.75 2.84
N THR A 226 -7.90 -14.96 1.70
CA THR A 226 -7.66 -16.29 1.13
C THR A 226 -6.39 -16.94 1.67
N GLY A 227 -5.44 -16.13 2.15
CA GLY A 227 -4.10 -16.60 2.52
C GLY A 227 -3.30 -17.06 1.30
N ASN A 228 -2.31 -17.91 1.54
CA ASN A 228 -1.43 -18.44 0.50
C ASN A 228 -1.20 -19.95 0.69
N SER A 229 -1.81 -20.75 -0.19
CA SER A 229 -1.77 -22.21 -0.13
C SER A 229 -0.36 -22.79 -0.36
N LYS A 230 0.46 -22.16 -1.21
CA LYS A 230 1.84 -22.60 -1.45
C LYS A 230 2.69 -22.58 -0.18
N TYR A 231 2.44 -21.61 0.69
CA TYR A 231 3.19 -21.41 1.93
C TYR A 231 2.43 -21.88 3.18
N ASN A 232 1.24 -22.50 3.02
CA ASN A 232 0.33 -22.86 4.11
C ASN A 232 -0.01 -21.68 5.04
N ILE A 233 -0.16 -20.49 4.46
CA ILE A 233 -0.54 -19.29 5.20
C ILE A 233 -2.07 -19.19 5.22
N PRO A 234 -2.71 -19.11 6.39
CA PRO A 234 -4.16 -18.98 6.47
C PRO A 234 -4.64 -17.61 5.99
N GLY A 235 -5.93 -17.52 5.66
CA GLY A 235 -6.59 -16.24 5.44
C GLY A 235 -6.53 -15.35 6.68
N GLU A 236 -6.51 -14.03 6.47
CA GLU A 236 -6.42 -13.03 7.56
C GLU A 236 -5.11 -13.10 8.37
N ALA A 237 -4.08 -13.79 7.86
CA ALA A 237 -2.77 -13.84 8.50
C ALA A 237 -2.04 -12.49 8.44
N THR A 238 -1.47 -12.07 9.56
CA THR A 238 -0.48 -10.99 9.60
C THR A 238 0.91 -11.57 9.34
N LEU A 239 1.64 -10.94 8.43
CA LEU A 239 2.95 -11.39 7.98
C LEU A 239 4.05 -10.53 8.60
N GLN A 240 5.18 -11.15 8.88
CA GLN A 240 6.39 -10.44 9.29
C GLN A 240 7.46 -10.63 8.21
N TYR A 241 7.91 -9.53 7.62
CA TYR A 241 8.97 -9.52 6.62
C TYR A 241 10.19 -8.78 7.14
N LYS A 242 11.32 -9.46 7.19
CA LYS A 242 12.63 -8.83 7.35
C LYS A 242 13.18 -8.55 5.97
N LEU A 243 13.37 -7.28 5.64
CA LEU A 243 13.85 -6.84 4.32
C LEU A 243 15.17 -6.11 4.48
N LYS A 244 16.12 -6.41 3.59
CA LYS A 244 17.36 -5.65 3.42
C LYS A 244 17.43 -5.14 1.99
N LEU A 245 17.30 -3.83 1.80
CA LEU A 245 17.39 -3.19 0.49
C LEU A 245 18.86 -2.95 0.15
N THR A 246 19.46 -3.84 -0.63
CA THR A 246 20.89 -3.77 -0.96
C THR A 246 21.21 -2.59 -1.87
N THR A 247 20.46 -2.46 -2.96
CA THR A 247 20.58 -1.34 -3.89
C THR A 247 19.30 -1.18 -4.71
N PHE A 248 19.12 -0.01 -5.31
CA PHE A 248 18.05 0.23 -6.27
C PHE A 248 18.45 1.27 -7.30
N GLU A 249 17.76 1.25 -8.43
CA GLU A 249 17.80 2.27 -9.49
C GLU A 249 16.38 2.76 -9.73
N LYS A 250 16.14 4.06 -9.53
CA LYS A 250 14.81 4.65 -9.73
C LYS A 250 14.38 4.56 -11.18
N ALA A 251 13.09 4.33 -11.41
CA ALA A 251 12.51 4.60 -12.71
C ALA A 251 12.55 6.11 -12.96
N LYS A 252 12.91 6.53 -14.17
CA LYS A 252 12.78 7.94 -14.57
C LYS A 252 11.31 8.31 -14.64
N GLU A 253 10.97 9.43 -14.01
CA GLU A 253 9.63 10.01 -14.09
C GLU A 253 9.43 10.72 -15.43
N SER A 254 8.17 10.87 -15.87
CA SER A 254 7.87 11.47 -17.18
C SER A 254 8.45 12.87 -17.36
N TRP A 255 8.51 13.68 -16.29
CA TRP A 255 9.06 15.05 -16.33
C TRP A 255 10.60 15.11 -16.25
N GLU A 256 11.27 14.02 -15.87
CA GLU A 256 12.74 13.95 -15.81
C GLU A 256 13.35 13.67 -17.19
N MET A 257 12.52 13.31 -18.16
CA MET A 257 12.94 12.97 -19.52
C MET A 257 12.53 14.06 -20.51
N ASN A 258 13.46 14.44 -21.38
CA ASN A 258 13.11 15.26 -22.54
C ASN A 258 12.41 14.42 -23.63
N SER A 259 11.84 15.07 -24.64
CA SER A 259 11.07 14.42 -25.70
C SER A 259 11.86 13.34 -26.47
N ALA A 260 13.16 13.54 -26.69
CA ALA A 260 14.01 12.55 -27.37
C ALA A 260 14.26 11.32 -26.48
N GLU A 261 14.55 11.54 -25.19
CA GLU A 261 14.70 10.45 -24.21
C GLU A 261 13.40 9.65 -24.06
N LYS A 262 12.23 10.31 -24.01
CA LYS A 262 10.93 9.62 -23.93
C LYS A 262 10.71 8.68 -25.11
N LEU A 263 11.09 9.09 -26.32
CA LEU A 263 11.00 8.25 -27.52
C LEU A 263 11.93 7.04 -27.45
N GLU A 264 13.19 7.26 -27.04
CA GLU A 264 14.16 6.18 -26.89
C GLU A 264 13.74 5.17 -25.80
N GLN A 265 13.33 5.67 -24.63
CA GLN A 265 12.84 4.82 -23.54
C GLN A 265 11.56 4.08 -23.93
N SER A 266 10.66 4.70 -24.70
CA SER A 266 9.46 4.06 -25.22
C SER A 266 9.77 2.83 -26.08
N ILE A 267 10.86 2.86 -26.85
CA ILE A 267 11.31 1.71 -27.66
C ILE A 267 11.80 0.58 -26.73
N ILE A 268 12.62 0.90 -25.74
CA ILE A 268 13.18 -0.06 -24.79
C ILE A 268 12.07 -0.77 -24.02
N VAL A 269 11.13 -0.01 -23.43
CA VAL A 269 10.02 -0.60 -22.66
C VAL A 269 9.03 -1.35 -23.56
N LYS A 270 8.87 -0.96 -24.83
CA LYS A 270 8.08 -1.74 -25.80
C LYS A 270 8.68 -3.12 -26.05
N GLU A 271 9.99 -3.20 -26.23
CA GLU A 271 10.70 -4.47 -26.41
C GLU A 271 10.59 -5.33 -25.16
N LYS A 272 10.82 -4.74 -23.98
CA LYS A 272 10.65 -5.40 -22.68
C LYS A 272 9.24 -5.93 -22.46
N GLY A 273 8.22 -5.12 -22.73
CA GLY A 273 6.81 -5.54 -22.67
C GLY A 273 6.51 -6.69 -23.63
N THR A 274 7.12 -6.68 -24.81
CA THR A 274 6.98 -7.76 -25.81
C THR A 274 7.62 -9.06 -25.33
N GLN A 275 8.77 -8.97 -24.64
CA GLN A 275 9.40 -10.12 -24.01
C GLN A 275 8.52 -10.71 -22.91
N TYR A 276 7.99 -9.88 -22.00
CA TYR A 276 7.04 -10.35 -20.98
C TYR A 276 5.80 -10.99 -21.60
N PHE A 277 5.24 -10.40 -22.66
CA PHE A 277 4.09 -10.96 -23.34
C PHE A 277 4.38 -12.37 -23.88
N LYS A 278 5.56 -12.60 -24.47
CA LYS A 278 6.00 -13.92 -24.95
C LYS A 278 6.16 -14.94 -23.82
N GLU A 279 6.59 -14.50 -22.65
CA GLU A 279 6.71 -15.32 -21.44
C GLU A 279 5.35 -15.61 -20.75
N GLY A 280 4.24 -15.10 -21.29
CA GLY A 280 2.90 -15.25 -20.69
C GLY A 280 2.63 -14.28 -19.52
N LYS A 281 3.55 -13.35 -19.29
CA LYS A 281 3.52 -12.37 -18.20
C LYS A 281 2.71 -11.13 -18.58
N TYR A 282 1.41 -11.30 -18.79
CA TYR A 282 0.56 -10.27 -19.39
C TYR A 282 0.38 -9.01 -18.52
N ARG A 283 0.31 -9.15 -17.19
CA ARG A 283 0.25 -7.99 -16.27
C ARG A 283 1.51 -7.14 -16.39
N GLN A 284 2.70 -7.76 -16.32
CA GLN A 284 3.99 -7.09 -16.48
C GLN A 284 4.12 -6.42 -17.84
N ALA A 285 3.74 -7.12 -18.92
CA ALA A 285 3.71 -6.54 -20.26
C ALA A 285 2.84 -5.28 -20.31
N SER A 286 1.66 -5.31 -19.67
CA SER A 286 0.77 -4.15 -19.62
C SER A 286 1.38 -2.94 -18.90
N VAL A 287 2.13 -3.16 -17.81
CA VAL A 287 2.81 -2.07 -17.09
C VAL A 287 3.83 -1.37 -17.99
N GLN A 288 4.62 -2.14 -18.74
CA GLN A 288 5.61 -1.56 -19.66
C GLN A 288 4.96 -0.75 -20.78
N TYR A 289 3.86 -1.24 -21.36
CA TYR A 289 3.16 -0.50 -22.41
C TYR A 289 2.42 0.73 -21.88
N LYS A 290 1.91 0.71 -20.63
CA LYS A 290 1.31 1.89 -19.98
C LYS A 290 2.31 3.03 -19.83
N ARG A 291 3.60 2.73 -19.59
CA ARG A 291 4.66 3.77 -19.54
C ARG A 291 4.76 4.54 -20.86
N ILE A 292 4.71 3.85 -22.00
CA ILE A 292 4.76 4.48 -23.33
C ILE A 292 3.60 5.47 -23.49
N VAL A 293 2.39 5.06 -23.13
CA VAL A 293 1.20 5.92 -23.18
C VAL A 293 1.39 7.12 -22.26
N SER A 294 1.79 6.89 -21.00
CA SER A 294 2.03 7.96 -20.02
C SER A 294 3.09 8.97 -20.46
N TRP A 295 4.12 8.55 -21.20
CA TRP A 295 5.18 9.44 -21.66
C TRP A 295 4.81 10.22 -22.91
N LEU A 296 4.03 9.62 -23.83
CA LEU A 296 3.80 10.17 -25.17
C LEU A 296 2.39 10.72 -25.41
N GLU A 297 1.39 10.39 -24.59
CA GLU A 297 -0.01 10.78 -24.87
C GLU A 297 -0.24 12.30 -24.85
N ASN A 298 0.41 13.00 -23.91
CA ASN A 298 0.29 14.45 -23.75
C ASN A 298 1.55 15.23 -24.21
N GLU A 299 2.50 14.58 -24.89
CA GLU A 299 3.74 15.24 -25.31
C GLU A 299 3.52 16.00 -26.62
N SER A 300 3.43 17.33 -26.52
CA SER A 300 3.27 18.22 -27.69
C SER A 300 4.59 18.77 -28.23
N SER A 301 5.69 18.58 -27.50
CA SER A 301 6.99 19.23 -27.74
C SER A 301 7.98 18.27 -28.44
N LEU A 302 7.51 17.54 -29.44
CA LEU A 302 8.33 16.58 -30.17
C LEU A 302 9.22 17.30 -31.22
N PRO A 303 10.48 16.87 -31.41
CA PRO A 303 11.33 17.39 -32.48
C PRO A 303 10.69 17.24 -33.86
N GLU A 304 11.01 18.17 -34.76
CA GLU A 304 10.49 18.16 -36.14
C GLU A 304 10.82 16.83 -36.85
N GLY A 305 9.79 16.13 -37.32
CA GLY A 305 9.92 14.82 -37.98
C GLY A 305 9.74 13.59 -37.08
N GLU A 306 9.70 13.73 -35.74
CA GLU A 306 9.54 12.59 -34.82
C GLU A 306 8.07 12.28 -34.46
N GLU A 307 7.12 13.16 -34.81
CA GLU A 307 5.68 12.99 -34.50
C GLU A 307 5.12 11.67 -35.05
N GLN A 308 5.47 11.31 -36.29
CA GLN A 308 5.01 10.06 -36.91
C GLN A 308 5.51 8.83 -36.14
N LYS A 309 6.74 8.89 -35.61
CA LYS A 309 7.31 7.80 -34.81
C LYS A 309 6.65 7.73 -33.44
N ALA A 310 6.36 8.87 -32.81
CA ALA A 310 5.61 8.93 -31.56
C ALA A 310 4.18 8.37 -31.73
N GLN A 311 3.50 8.75 -32.81
CA GLN A 311 2.16 8.22 -33.16
C GLN A 311 2.21 6.70 -33.40
N ALA A 312 3.20 6.20 -34.14
CA ALA A 312 3.39 4.77 -34.34
C ALA A 312 3.67 4.01 -33.04
N LEU A 313 4.42 4.60 -32.10
CA LEU A 313 4.67 4.02 -30.77
C LEU A 313 3.41 4.01 -29.90
N ARG A 314 2.63 5.11 -29.86
CA ARG A 314 1.34 5.18 -29.16
C ARG A 314 0.36 4.14 -29.69
N LEU A 315 0.21 4.05 -31.01
CA LEU A 315 -0.64 3.05 -31.65
C LEU A 315 -0.21 1.62 -31.27
N ALA A 316 1.09 1.33 -31.36
CA ALA A 316 1.63 0.02 -30.98
C ALA A 316 1.39 -0.29 -29.49
N ALA A 317 1.54 0.69 -28.60
CA ALA A 317 1.32 0.54 -27.17
C ALA A 317 -0.14 0.21 -26.87
N HIS A 318 -1.10 0.97 -27.40
CA HIS A 318 -2.53 0.69 -27.22
C HIS A 318 -2.94 -0.66 -27.79
N LEU A 319 -2.47 -1.02 -28.98
CA LEU A 319 -2.72 -2.34 -29.56
C LEU A 319 -2.19 -3.46 -28.66
N ASN A 320 -0.97 -3.33 -28.14
CA ASN A 320 -0.39 -4.35 -27.27
C ASN A 320 -1.07 -4.40 -25.90
N LEU A 321 -1.47 -3.26 -25.33
CA LEU A 321 -2.29 -3.19 -24.11
C LEU A 321 -3.62 -3.91 -24.30
N ALA A 322 -4.35 -3.62 -25.37
CA ALA A 322 -5.59 -4.29 -25.70
C ALA A 322 -5.42 -5.83 -25.75
N MET A 323 -4.31 -6.29 -26.33
CA MET A 323 -3.98 -7.72 -26.37
C MET A 323 -3.66 -8.29 -24.98
N CYS A 324 -2.94 -7.55 -24.12
CA CYS A 324 -2.68 -7.96 -22.74
C CYS A 324 -3.99 -8.11 -21.95
N PHE A 325 -4.88 -7.12 -22.04
CA PHE A 325 -6.17 -7.14 -21.34
C PHE A 325 -7.12 -8.22 -21.87
N LEU A 326 -7.06 -8.55 -23.17
CA LEU A 326 -7.79 -9.70 -23.71
C LEU A 326 -7.31 -11.00 -23.07
N LYS A 327 -5.99 -11.18 -22.89
CA LYS A 327 -5.43 -12.35 -22.22
C LYS A 327 -5.75 -12.38 -20.72
N LEU A 328 -5.92 -11.23 -20.09
CA LEU A 328 -6.33 -11.07 -18.69
C LEU A 328 -7.85 -11.13 -18.48
N GLN A 329 -8.64 -11.25 -19.55
CA GLN A 329 -10.11 -11.26 -19.50
C GLN A 329 -10.71 -9.97 -18.92
N GLU A 330 -10.11 -8.81 -19.22
CA GLU A 330 -10.59 -7.49 -18.82
C GLU A 330 -11.19 -6.74 -20.02
N PRO A 331 -12.46 -6.99 -20.38
CA PRO A 331 -13.00 -6.52 -21.64
C PRO A 331 -13.16 -4.99 -21.70
N SER A 332 -13.48 -4.32 -20.59
CA SER A 332 -13.56 -2.86 -20.54
C SER A 332 -12.20 -2.20 -20.80
N SER A 333 -11.12 -2.72 -20.19
CA SER A 333 -9.75 -2.26 -20.43
C SER A 333 -9.31 -2.49 -21.87
N THR A 334 -9.68 -3.64 -22.47
CA THR A 334 -9.45 -3.90 -23.90
C THR A 334 -10.17 -2.88 -24.78
N PHE A 335 -11.47 -2.66 -24.55
CA PHE A 335 -12.27 -1.74 -25.36
C PHE A 335 -11.67 -0.33 -25.38
N ASN A 336 -11.36 0.22 -24.21
CA ASN A 336 -10.80 1.57 -24.09
C ASN A 336 -9.48 1.71 -24.86
N ASN A 337 -8.59 0.71 -24.79
CA ASN A 337 -7.32 0.75 -25.53
C ASN A 337 -7.52 0.58 -27.04
N CYS A 338 -8.47 -0.24 -27.47
CA CYS A 338 -8.81 -0.33 -28.89
C CYS A 338 -9.40 0.98 -29.42
N ASP A 339 -10.23 1.66 -28.63
CA ASP A 339 -10.82 2.94 -29.01
C ASP A 339 -9.72 4.01 -29.18
N LYS A 340 -8.79 4.10 -28.23
CA LYS A 340 -7.59 4.95 -28.36
C LYS A 340 -6.72 4.60 -29.56
N ALA A 341 -6.57 3.32 -29.89
CA ALA A 341 -5.86 2.92 -31.10
C ALA A 341 -6.59 3.37 -32.38
N LEU A 342 -7.92 3.38 -32.39
CA LEU A 342 -8.74 3.80 -33.53
C LEU A 342 -8.82 5.33 -33.66
N GLU A 343 -8.69 6.09 -32.58
CA GLU A 343 -8.46 7.54 -32.64
C GLU A 343 -7.17 7.89 -33.42
N LEU A 344 -6.16 7.01 -33.38
CA LEU A 344 -4.87 7.19 -34.08
C LEU A 344 -4.85 6.60 -35.49
N ASP A 345 -5.56 5.48 -35.71
CA ASP A 345 -5.72 4.81 -37.00
C ASP A 345 -7.10 4.14 -37.05
N GLU A 346 -8.09 4.86 -37.58
CA GLU A 346 -9.50 4.44 -37.67
C GLU A 346 -9.69 3.14 -38.47
N THR A 347 -8.73 2.80 -39.33
CA THR A 347 -8.81 1.64 -40.20
C THR A 347 -8.13 0.41 -39.61
N ASN A 348 -7.46 0.52 -38.47
CA ASN A 348 -6.59 -0.55 -37.98
C ASN A 348 -7.30 -1.90 -37.77
N GLU A 349 -6.92 -2.90 -38.57
CA GLU A 349 -7.53 -4.24 -38.53
C GLU A 349 -7.53 -4.86 -37.12
N LYS A 350 -6.40 -4.76 -36.41
CA LYS A 350 -6.22 -5.37 -35.09
C LYS A 350 -7.07 -4.67 -34.03
N ALA A 351 -7.16 -3.33 -34.08
CA ALA A 351 -7.95 -2.58 -33.11
C ALA A 351 -9.45 -2.87 -33.28
N LEU A 352 -9.97 -2.79 -34.51
CA LEU A 352 -11.38 -3.11 -34.82
C LEU A 352 -11.73 -4.54 -34.39
N PHE A 353 -10.90 -5.50 -34.75
CA PHE A 353 -11.15 -6.91 -34.42
C PHE A 353 -11.18 -7.14 -32.90
N ARG A 354 -10.18 -6.63 -32.17
CA ARG A 354 -10.07 -6.78 -30.71
C ARG A 354 -11.16 -6.01 -29.95
N ARG A 355 -11.59 -4.85 -30.45
CA ARG A 355 -12.73 -4.10 -29.90
C ARG A 355 -14.03 -4.90 -30.03
N GLY A 356 -14.23 -5.54 -31.19
CA GLY A 356 -15.32 -6.48 -31.42
C GLY A 356 -15.30 -7.65 -30.42
N GLU A 357 -14.14 -8.25 -30.15
CA GLU A 357 -14.00 -9.32 -29.15
C GLU A 357 -14.35 -8.84 -27.72
N ALA A 358 -13.91 -7.64 -27.35
CA ALA A 358 -14.23 -7.03 -26.06
C ALA A 358 -15.72 -6.74 -25.90
N LEU A 359 -16.35 -6.14 -26.91
CA LEU A 359 -17.80 -5.88 -26.94
C LEU A 359 -18.61 -7.19 -26.87
N PHE A 360 -18.16 -8.22 -27.56
CA PHE A 360 -18.77 -9.54 -27.50
C PHE A 360 -18.71 -10.12 -26.08
N ALA A 361 -17.55 -10.02 -25.41
CA ALA A 361 -17.40 -10.43 -24.01
C ALA A 361 -18.28 -9.62 -23.05
N MET A 362 -18.54 -8.33 -23.36
CA MET A 362 -19.49 -7.47 -22.64
C MET A 362 -20.96 -7.71 -23.02
N LYS A 363 -21.25 -8.70 -23.88
CA LYS A 363 -22.59 -9.02 -24.41
C LYS A 363 -23.24 -7.90 -25.25
N GLU A 364 -22.44 -6.96 -25.74
CA GLU A 364 -22.86 -5.91 -26.66
C GLU A 364 -22.81 -6.41 -28.11
N PHE A 365 -23.60 -7.45 -28.42
CA PHE A 365 -23.46 -8.25 -29.63
C PHE A 365 -23.69 -7.48 -30.94
N ASP A 366 -24.60 -6.50 -30.97
CA ASP A 366 -24.83 -5.70 -32.17
C ASP A 366 -23.66 -4.77 -32.49
N ARG A 367 -23.05 -4.16 -31.47
CA ARG A 367 -21.85 -3.32 -31.63
C ARG A 367 -20.64 -4.17 -32.02
N ALA A 368 -20.46 -5.32 -31.37
CA ALA A 368 -19.43 -6.28 -31.73
C ALA A 368 -19.56 -6.71 -33.21
N ARG A 369 -20.78 -7.03 -33.65
CA ARG A 369 -21.07 -7.36 -35.05
C ARG A 369 -20.68 -6.23 -35.99
N ALA A 370 -21.00 -4.99 -35.65
CA ALA A 370 -20.65 -3.83 -36.47
C ALA A 370 -19.13 -3.68 -36.65
N ASP A 371 -18.35 -3.86 -35.58
CA ASP A 371 -16.87 -3.83 -35.65
C ASP A 371 -16.33 -4.97 -36.53
N PHE A 372 -16.81 -6.21 -36.37
CA PHE A 372 -16.38 -7.32 -37.24
C PHE A 372 -16.81 -7.14 -38.70
N GLN A 373 -17.98 -6.55 -38.96
CA GLN A 373 -18.41 -6.20 -40.32
C GLN A 373 -17.50 -5.14 -40.93
N ARG A 374 -17.08 -4.15 -40.14
CA ARG A 374 -16.11 -3.13 -40.58
C ARG A 374 -14.77 -3.77 -40.94
N VAL A 375 -14.29 -4.74 -40.16
CA VAL A 375 -13.09 -5.53 -40.50
C VAL A 375 -13.27 -6.25 -41.82
N ILE A 376 -14.42 -6.91 -42.08
CA ILE A 376 -14.65 -7.62 -43.35
C ILE A 376 -14.68 -6.66 -44.55
N GLN A 377 -15.24 -5.45 -44.37
CA GLN A 377 -15.29 -4.44 -45.43
C GLN A 377 -13.89 -3.96 -45.82
N LEU A 378 -13.03 -3.69 -44.84
CA LEU A 378 -11.67 -3.18 -45.07
C LEU A 378 -10.66 -4.29 -45.40
N TYR A 379 -10.84 -5.48 -44.81
CA TYR A 379 -9.95 -6.64 -44.88
C TYR A 379 -10.70 -7.94 -45.22
N PRO A 380 -11.14 -8.12 -46.47
CA PRO A 380 -12.02 -9.23 -46.86
C PRO A 380 -11.42 -10.64 -46.69
N SER A 381 -10.10 -10.73 -46.58
CA SER A 381 -9.32 -11.96 -46.35
C SER A 381 -9.40 -12.46 -44.90
N ASN A 382 -9.84 -11.62 -43.95
CA ASN A 382 -9.95 -11.99 -42.55
C ASN A 382 -11.13 -12.96 -42.33
N LYS A 383 -10.82 -14.26 -42.32
CA LYS A 383 -11.82 -15.32 -42.10
C LYS A 383 -12.37 -15.33 -40.67
N ALA A 384 -11.56 -14.93 -39.68
CA ALA A 384 -11.98 -14.91 -38.28
C ALA A 384 -13.13 -13.92 -38.05
N ALA A 385 -13.08 -12.75 -38.70
CA ALA A 385 -14.14 -11.74 -38.60
C ALA A 385 -15.48 -12.26 -39.14
N LYS A 386 -15.46 -13.01 -40.24
CA LYS A 386 -16.67 -13.66 -40.81
C LYS A 386 -17.29 -14.65 -39.81
N SER A 387 -16.47 -15.49 -39.17
CA SER A 387 -16.93 -16.42 -38.15
C SER A 387 -17.54 -15.69 -36.94
N GLN A 388 -16.91 -14.59 -36.50
CA GLN A 388 -17.40 -13.80 -35.37
C GLN A 388 -18.73 -13.08 -35.67
N VAL A 389 -18.93 -12.58 -36.90
CA VAL A 389 -20.23 -12.01 -37.32
C VAL A 389 -21.36 -13.05 -37.20
N ALA A 390 -21.13 -14.27 -37.68
CA ALA A 390 -22.11 -15.35 -37.58
C ALA A 390 -22.40 -15.71 -36.11
N LEU A 391 -21.37 -15.72 -35.26
CA LEU A 391 -21.53 -15.95 -33.82
C LEU A 391 -22.34 -14.85 -33.14
N CYS A 392 -22.09 -13.58 -33.45
CA CYS A 392 -22.86 -12.44 -32.95
C CYS A 392 -24.33 -12.57 -33.34
N GLN A 393 -24.63 -12.88 -34.60
CA GLN A 393 -26.00 -13.08 -35.08
C GLN A 393 -26.73 -14.19 -34.33
N LYS A 394 -26.03 -15.31 -34.06
CA LYS A 394 -26.57 -16.41 -33.26
C LYS A 394 -26.92 -15.95 -31.84
N GLN A 395 -26.00 -15.25 -31.16
CA GLN A 395 -26.22 -14.75 -29.81
C GLN A 395 -27.36 -13.72 -29.73
N VAL A 396 -27.44 -12.78 -30.69
CA VAL A 396 -28.55 -11.81 -30.77
C VAL A 396 -29.89 -12.53 -30.91
N LYS A 397 -29.97 -13.55 -31.78
CA LYS A 397 -31.19 -14.35 -31.94
C LYS A 397 -31.56 -15.10 -30.65
N GLU A 398 -30.59 -15.74 -30.00
CA GLU A 398 -30.83 -16.43 -28.73
C GLU A 398 -31.27 -15.48 -27.61
N GLN A 399 -30.70 -14.26 -27.55
CA GLN A 399 -31.11 -13.22 -26.60
C GLN A 399 -32.55 -12.78 -26.85
N HIS A 400 -32.91 -12.47 -28.10
CA HIS A 400 -34.29 -12.12 -28.45
C HIS A 400 -35.29 -13.23 -28.14
N GLU A 401 -34.93 -14.49 -28.37
CA GLU A 401 -35.80 -15.63 -28.04
C GLU A 401 -35.98 -15.77 -26.52
N LYS A 402 -34.92 -15.57 -25.73
CA LYS A 402 -34.99 -15.56 -24.26
C LYS A 402 -35.85 -14.40 -23.75
N ASP A 403 -35.63 -13.19 -24.27
CA ASP A 403 -36.37 -12.00 -23.89
C ASP A 403 -37.85 -12.15 -24.24
N LYS A 404 -38.17 -12.66 -25.45
CA LYS A 404 -39.55 -12.95 -25.86
C LYS A 404 -40.25 -13.91 -24.89
N ARG A 405 -39.58 -14.99 -24.48
CA ARG A 405 -40.12 -15.94 -23.49
C ARG A 405 -40.29 -15.30 -22.12
N LEU A 406 -39.30 -14.52 -21.68
CA LEU A 406 -39.32 -13.82 -20.41
C LEU A 406 -40.51 -12.84 -20.35
N TYR A 407 -40.66 -11.98 -21.36
CA TYR A 407 -41.78 -11.03 -21.45
C TYR A 407 -43.12 -11.75 -21.54
N ALA A 408 -43.25 -12.81 -22.36
CA ALA A 408 -44.49 -13.59 -22.42
C ALA A 408 -44.89 -14.15 -21.05
N ASN A 409 -43.94 -14.71 -20.31
CA ASN A 409 -44.18 -15.20 -18.95
C ASN A 409 -44.52 -14.08 -17.96
N MET A 410 -43.89 -12.91 -18.08
CA MET A 410 -44.24 -11.75 -17.24
C MET A 410 -45.67 -11.26 -17.54
N PHE A 411 -46.04 -11.12 -18.81
CA PHE A 411 -47.40 -10.73 -19.23
C PHE A 411 -48.45 -11.73 -18.72
N GLN A 412 -48.17 -13.03 -18.82
CA GLN A 412 -49.06 -14.06 -18.29
C GLN A 412 -49.24 -13.91 -16.77
N LYS A 413 -48.14 -13.72 -16.02
CA LYS A 413 -48.22 -13.53 -14.56
C LYS A 413 -48.99 -12.26 -14.17
N PHE A 414 -48.82 -11.17 -14.91
CA PHE A 414 -49.58 -9.94 -14.65
C PHE A 414 -51.06 -10.15 -14.94
N ALA A 415 -51.41 -10.80 -16.06
CA ALA A 415 -52.80 -11.13 -16.37
C ALA A 415 -53.43 -12.07 -15.30
N GLU A 416 -52.70 -13.08 -14.82
CA GLU A 416 -53.15 -13.97 -13.75
C GLU A 416 -53.37 -13.22 -12.42
N ARG A 417 -52.49 -12.28 -12.07
CA ARG A 417 -52.65 -11.45 -10.88
C ARG A 417 -53.85 -10.52 -10.99
N ASP A 418 -53.98 -9.82 -12.11
CA ASP A 418 -55.07 -8.88 -12.34
C ASP A 418 -56.43 -9.62 -12.33
N ALA A 419 -56.50 -10.81 -12.95
CA ALA A 419 -57.68 -11.68 -12.88
C ALA A 419 -58.00 -12.16 -11.44
N LYS A 420 -56.96 -12.44 -10.63
CA LYS A 420 -57.15 -12.80 -9.23
C LYS A 420 -57.64 -11.62 -8.38
N GLU A 421 -57.11 -10.43 -8.60
CA GLU A 421 -57.57 -9.20 -7.92
C GLU A 421 -59.02 -8.85 -8.29
N GLU A 422 -59.44 -9.08 -9.55
CA GLU A 422 -60.84 -8.93 -9.96
C GLU A 422 -61.75 -9.98 -9.32
N ALA A 423 -61.30 -11.24 -9.24
CA ALA A 423 -62.06 -12.31 -8.58
C ALA A 423 -62.23 -12.04 -7.07
N ASP A 424 -61.18 -11.57 -6.38
CA ASP A 424 -61.22 -11.25 -4.96
C ASP A 424 -62.17 -10.06 -4.69
N LYS A 425 -62.18 -9.02 -5.55
CA LYS A 425 -63.15 -7.90 -5.48
C LYS A 425 -64.60 -8.31 -5.80
N GLY A 426 -64.78 -9.31 -6.67
CA GLY A 426 -66.09 -9.88 -6.98
C GLY A 426 -66.68 -10.69 -5.82
N MET A 427 -65.84 -11.37 -5.04
CA MET A 427 -66.25 -12.11 -3.85
C MET A 427 -66.62 -11.19 -2.67
N GLU A 428 -65.92 -10.06 -2.47
CA GLU A 428 -66.30 -9.08 -1.43
C GLU A 428 -67.67 -8.43 -1.69
N ASN A 429 -68.05 -8.23 -2.96
CA ASN A 429 -69.37 -7.69 -3.33
C ASN A 429 -70.49 -8.75 -3.40
N GLY A 430 -70.16 -10.05 -3.33
CA GLY A 430 -71.11 -11.17 -3.41
C GLY A 430 -71.56 -11.73 -2.05
N GLY A 431 -70.95 -11.29 -0.94
CA GLY A 431 -71.25 -11.78 0.42
C GLY A 431 -72.44 -11.13 1.12
N GLY A 432 -73.16 -10.21 0.47
CA GLY A 432 -74.28 -9.47 1.07
C GLY A 432 -75.65 -9.92 0.57
N MET A 433 -76.01 -11.20 0.73
CA MET A 433 -77.41 -11.63 0.58
C MET A 433 -77.74 -12.80 1.52
N GLU A 434 -77.56 -12.58 2.83
CA GLU A 434 -78.30 -13.31 3.86
C GLU A 434 -79.42 -12.40 4.41
N VAL A 435 -80.65 -12.81 4.08
CA VAL A 435 -81.86 -12.83 4.92
C VAL A 435 -82.02 -11.69 5.92
N GLU A 436 -82.97 -10.78 5.65
CA GLU A 436 -84.03 -10.40 6.59
C GLU A 436 -84.96 -9.36 5.93
N GLU A 437 -86.22 -9.72 5.71
CA GLU A 437 -87.28 -8.73 5.84
C GLU A 437 -88.56 -9.41 6.35
N SER A 438 -88.69 -9.34 7.67
CA SER A 438 -89.93 -9.56 8.39
C SER A 438 -90.79 -8.29 8.36
N GLY A 439 -92.08 -8.45 8.02
CA GLY A 439 -93.18 -7.78 8.73
C GLY A 439 -93.63 -6.40 8.22
N GLY A 440 -94.94 -6.31 7.95
CA GLY A 440 -95.64 -5.03 7.86
C GLY A 440 -97.09 -5.19 7.41
N GLN A 441 -98.01 -5.25 8.37
CA GLN A 441 -99.46 -5.12 8.19
C GLN A 441 -99.84 -3.70 7.75
N GLU A 442 -100.71 -3.56 6.75
CA GLU A 442 -102.10 -3.07 6.90
C GLU A 442 -102.93 -3.44 5.66
#